data_AF-A0A382KL42-F1
#
_entry.id   AF-A0A382KL42-F1
#
_cell.length_a   1.000
_cell.length_b   1.000
_cell.length_c   1.000
_cell.angle_alpha   90.00
_cell.angle_beta   90.00
_cell.angle_gamma   90.00
#
_symmetry.space_group_name_H-M   'P 1'
#
loop_
_entity.id
_entity.type
_entity.pdbx_description
1 polymer ?
#
loop_
_entity_poly.entity_id
_entity_poly.type
_entity_poly.pdbx_seq_one_letter_code
_entity_poly.pdbx_strand_id
1 'polypeptide(L)'
;MVQYLDLLRLVLNEGRAKDDRTGTGTLSVFGAQARFPVGETFPVLTTKKLHLRSIIHELLWFLRGDTNIRYLNNNGVTIWDEWADENGDLGRVYGAQWCDWRTPDGGSVNQVDRLIDGLKNNPDSRRHIISAWNAGELDQMALTPCHALVQFNV
;
A
#
# COMPACT_ATOMS: atom_id res chain seq x y z
N MET A 1 -19.53 3.05 6.88
CA MET A 1 -18.53 3.51 5.89
C MET A 1 -19.18 4.30 4.76
N VAL A 2 -19.92 5.36 5.10
CA VAL A 2 -20.62 6.19 4.11
C VAL A 2 -19.60 6.87 3.18
N GLN A 3 -18.45 7.26 3.72
CA GLN A 3 -17.35 7.89 2.99
C GLN A 3 -16.86 7.06 1.79
N TYR A 4 -16.76 5.73 1.92
CA TYR A 4 -16.38 4.86 0.79
C TYR A 4 -17.47 4.84 -0.30
N LEU A 5 -18.74 4.77 0.10
CA LEU A 5 -19.85 4.81 -0.86
C LEU A 5 -19.97 6.18 -1.53
N ASP A 6 -19.65 7.26 -0.83
CA ASP A 6 -19.62 8.61 -1.40
C ASP A 6 -18.51 8.76 -2.44
N LEU A 7 -17.33 8.17 -2.19
CA LEU A 7 -16.28 8.08 -3.22
C LEU A 7 -16.74 7.28 -4.45
N LEU A 8 -17.45 6.16 -4.26
CA LEU A 8 -18.01 5.41 -5.40
C LEU A 8 -19.05 6.25 -6.17
N ARG A 9 -19.94 6.95 -5.46
CA ARG A 9 -20.93 7.85 -6.09
C ARG A 9 -20.27 8.98 -6.85
N LEU A 10 -19.22 9.58 -6.30
CA LEU A 10 -18.43 10.61 -6.98
C LEU A 10 -17.91 10.09 -8.33
N VAL A 11 -17.30 8.90 -8.34
CA VAL A 11 -16.80 8.30 -9.59
C VAL A 11 -17.92 7.99 -10.57
N LEU A 12 -19.06 7.45 -10.10
CA LEU A 12 -20.18 7.10 -10.98
C LEU A 12 -20.88 8.32 -11.59
N ASN A 13 -20.99 9.41 -10.84
CA ASN A 13 -21.71 10.62 -11.27
C ASN A 13 -20.84 11.60 -12.06
N GLU A 14 -19.56 11.74 -11.68
CA GLU A 14 -18.67 12.77 -12.22
C GLU A 14 -17.47 12.19 -12.99
N GLY A 15 -17.28 10.87 -12.95
CA GLY A 15 -16.17 10.21 -13.61
C GLY A 15 -16.20 10.36 -15.13
N ARG A 16 -15.03 10.60 -15.71
CA ARG A 16 -14.84 10.60 -17.16
C ARG A 16 -14.34 9.24 -17.62
N ALA A 17 -14.82 8.79 -18.77
CA ALA A 17 -14.30 7.59 -19.41
C ALA A 17 -12.82 7.75 -19.71
N LYS A 18 -12.03 6.72 -19.38
CA LYS A 18 -10.59 6.64 -19.63
C LYS A 18 -10.20 5.20 -19.93
N ASP A 19 -9.34 5.04 -20.93
CA ASP A 19 -8.65 3.77 -21.16
C ASP A 19 -7.61 3.51 -20.08
N ASP A 20 -7.28 2.24 -19.88
CA ASP A 20 -6.28 1.79 -18.90
C ASP A 20 -5.36 0.72 -19.52
N ARG A 21 -4.27 0.40 -18.83
CA ARG A 21 -3.24 -0.52 -19.32
C ARG A 21 -3.75 -1.95 -19.56
N THR A 22 -4.84 -2.36 -18.91
CA THR A 22 -5.45 -3.68 -19.11
C THR A 22 -6.38 -3.73 -20.32
N GLY A 23 -6.73 -2.57 -20.91
CA GLY A 23 -7.67 -2.48 -22.02
C GLY A 23 -9.14 -2.64 -21.61
N THR A 24 -9.45 -2.56 -20.31
CA THR A 24 -10.82 -2.75 -19.78
C THR A 24 -11.64 -1.47 -19.90
N GLY A 25 -11.01 -0.32 -19.70
CA GLY A 25 -11.68 0.98 -19.61
C GLY A 25 -12.21 1.26 -18.19
N THR A 26 -12.25 2.54 -17.83
CA THR A 26 -12.58 3.02 -16.48
C THR A 26 -13.43 4.28 -16.51
N LEU A 27 -14.21 4.52 -15.45
CA LEU A 27 -14.67 5.86 -15.08
C LEU A 27 -13.70 6.41 -14.03
N SER A 28 -13.20 7.62 -14.25
CA SER A 28 -12.11 8.18 -13.45
C SER A 28 -12.35 9.62 -13.02
N VAL A 29 -12.05 9.89 -11.75
CA VAL A 29 -11.86 11.22 -11.19
C VAL A 29 -10.42 11.34 -10.70
N PHE A 30 -9.86 12.55 -10.69
CA PHE A 30 -8.49 12.79 -10.20
C PHE A 30 -8.52 13.69 -8.97
N GLY A 31 -7.93 13.22 -7.88
CA GLY A 31 -7.93 13.92 -6.60
C GLY A 31 -9.26 13.78 -5.87
N ALA A 32 -9.33 12.81 -4.96
CA ALA A 32 -10.46 12.66 -4.04
C ALA A 32 -9.91 12.35 -2.64
N GLN A 33 -10.62 12.79 -1.60
CA GLN A 33 -10.21 12.59 -0.22
C GLN A 33 -11.38 12.11 0.62
N ALA A 34 -11.13 11.11 1.47
CA ALA A 34 -12.04 10.69 2.51
C ALA A 34 -11.32 10.70 3.87
N ARG A 35 -12.09 10.81 4.95
CA ARG A 35 -11.59 10.77 6.33
C ARG A 35 -12.35 9.69 7.10
N PHE A 36 -11.59 8.85 7.79
CA PHE A 36 -12.11 7.74 8.58
C PHE A 36 -11.64 7.93 10.03
N PRO A 37 -12.52 8.35 10.95
CA PRO A 37 -12.19 8.37 12.36
C PRO A 37 -11.86 6.95 12.83
N VAL A 38 -10.71 6.79 13.47
CA VAL A 38 -10.24 5.53 14.06
C VAL A 38 -10.20 5.69 15.59
N GLY A 39 -10.54 4.63 16.32
CA GLY A 39 -10.66 4.67 17.79
C GLY A 39 -11.69 3.64 18.24
N GLU A 40 -12.89 4.08 18.62
CA GLU A 40 -14.00 3.19 19.02
C GLU A 40 -14.51 2.30 17.88
N THR A 41 -14.20 2.64 16.62
CA THR A 41 -14.61 1.86 15.45
C THR A 41 -13.43 1.59 14.52
N PHE A 42 -13.51 0.47 13.79
CA PHE A 42 -12.56 0.09 12.76
C PHE A 42 -13.22 0.20 11.38
N PRO A 43 -12.66 0.97 10.42
CA PRO A 43 -13.29 1.27 9.14
C PRO A 43 -13.19 0.10 8.15
N VAL A 44 -13.88 -1.00 8.44
CA VAL A 44 -14.05 -2.15 7.54
C VAL A 44 -15.39 -2.08 6.82
N LEU A 45 -15.38 -2.37 5.51
CA LEU A 45 -16.59 -2.35 4.69
C LEU A 45 -17.60 -3.37 5.21
N THR A 46 -18.82 -2.90 5.45
CA THR A 46 -19.94 -3.72 5.91
C THR A 46 -20.95 -4.01 4.81
N THR A 47 -20.94 -3.24 3.71
CA THR A 47 -21.86 -3.45 2.58
C THR A 47 -21.44 -4.58 1.64
N LYS A 48 -20.24 -5.14 1.84
CA LYS A 48 -19.74 -6.36 1.20
C LYS A 48 -18.78 -7.05 2.16
N LYS A 49 -18.85 -8.38 2.25
CA LYS A 49 -17.89 -9.16 3.03
C LYS A 49 -16.47 -9.01 2.44
N LEU A 50 -15.53 -8.60 3.28
CA LEU A 50 -14.11 -8.53 2.92
C LEU A 50 -13.38 -9.81 3.34
N HIS A 51 -12.35 -10.19 2.59
CA HIS A 51 -11.46 -11.30 2.95
C HIS A 51 -10.34 -10.79 3.89
N LEU A 52 -10.68 -10.52 5.15
CA LEU A 52 -9.77 -9.91 6.13
C LEU A 52 -8.47 -10.69 6.35
N ARG A 53 -8.49 -12.01 6.19
CA ARG A 53 -7.28 -12.85 6.25
C ARG A 53 -6.20 -12.35 5.29
N SER A 54 -6.56 -12.08 4.02
CA SER A 54 -5.59 -11.58 3.03
C SER A 54 -5.00 -10.24 3.44
N ILE A 55 -5.85 -9.30 3.87
CA ILE A 55 -5.45 -7.94 4.27
C ILE A 55 -4.47 -7.98 5.45
N ILE A 56 -4.75 -8.81 6.46
CA ILE A 56 -3.89 -8.96 7.64
C ILE A 56 -2.54 -9.56 7.25
N HIS A 57 -2.53 -10.68 6.52
CA HIS A 57 -1.27 -11.33 6.14
C HIS A 57 -0.44 -10.49 5.18
N GLU A 58 -1.06 -9.75 4.27
CA GLU A 58 -0.37 -8.80 3.39
C GLU A 58 0.34 -7.70 4.19
N LEU A 59 -0.34 -7.08 5.17
CA LEU A 59 0.30 -6.08 6.02
C LEU A 59 1.46 -6.67 6.83
N LEU A 60 1.30 -7.87 7.38
CA LEU A 60 2.38 -8.56 8.10
C LEU A 60 3.56 -8.91 7.18
N TRP A 61 3.29 -9.25 5.92
CA TRP A 61 4.30 -9.51 4.90
C TRP A 61 5.08 -8.25 4.53
N PHE A 62 4.40 -7.11 4.31
CA PHE A 62 5.06 -5.81 4.13
C PHE A 62 5.96 -5.45 5.31
N LEU A 63 5.47 -5.60 6.55
CA LEU A 63 6.23 -5.27 7.76
C LEU A 63 7.42 -6.20 8.01
N ARG A 64 7.48 -7.36 7.36
CA ARG A 64 8.65 -8.25 7.35
C ARG A 64 9.70 -7.85 6.32
N GLY A 65 9.39 -6.90 5.44
CA GLY A 65 10.24 -6.55 4.30
C GLY A 65 10.24 -7.58 3.18
N ASP A 66 9.34 -8.56 3.21
CA ASP A 66 9.30 -9.65 2.25
C ASP A 66 8.66 -9.19 0.92
N THR A 67 9.14 -9.77 -0.17
CA THR A 67 8.70 -9.49 -1.55
C THR A 67 8.48 -10.74 -2.38
N ASN A 68 8.55 -11.93 -1.75
CA ASN A 68 8.19 -13.21 -2.36
C ASN A 68 6.84 -13.71 -1.83
N ILE A 69 5.99 -14.26 -2.71
CA ILE A 69 4.62 -14.67 -2.36
C ILE A 69 4.55 -15.95 -1.51
N ARG A 70 5.66 -16.68 -1.29
CA ARG A 70 5.66 -17.94 -0.54
C ARG A 70 5.06 -17.82 0.86
N TYR A 71 5.35 -16.74 1.59
CA TYR A 71 4.72 -16.50 2.90
C TYR A 71 3.20 -16.34 2.76
N LEU A 72 2.74 -15.60 1.75
CA LEU A 72 1.31 -15.39 1.51
C LEU A 72 0.63 -16.71 1.17
N ASN A 73 1.18 -17.48 0.23
CA ASN A 73 0.62 -18.76 -0.19
C ASN A 73 0.56 -19.77 0.97
N ASN A 74 1.60 -19.85 1.80
CA ASN A 74 1.63 -20.70 3.00
C ASN A 74 0.52 -20.33 4.01
N ASN A 75 -0.03 -19.11 3.96
CA ASN A 75 -1.12 -18.64 4.80
C ASN A 75 -2.48 -18.63 4.08
N GLY A 76 -2.56 -19.21 2.89
CA GLY A 76 -3.77 -19.28 2.06
C GLY A 76 -4.16 -17.94 1.43
N VAL A 77 -3.17 -17.11 1.11
CA VAL A 77 -3.34 -15.81 0.47
C VAL A 77 -2.70 -15.84 -0.92
N THR A 78 -3.50 -15.52 -1.94
CA THR A 78 -3.14 -15.62 -3.36
C THR A 78 -3.28 -14.28 -4.11
N ILE A 79 -3.49 -13.19 -3.38
CA ILE A 79 -3.83 -11.88 -3.97
C ILE A 79 -2.67 -11.22 -4.74
N TRP A 80 -1.49 -11.84 -4.79
CA TRP A 80 -0.30 -11.36 -5.48
C TRP A 80 0.18 -12.33 -6.58
N ASP A 81 -0.50 -13.46 -6.76
CA ASP A 81 -0.03 -14.56 -7.60
C ASP A 81 0.08 -14.15 -9.07
N GLU A 82 -0.82 -13.29 -9.56
CA GLU A 82 -0.86 -12.85 -10.96
C GLU A 82 0.31 -11.92 -11.37
N TRP A 83 1.07 -11.40 -10.41
CA TRP A 83 2.21 -10.50 -10.66
C TRP A 83 3.56 -11.11 -10.34
N ALA A 84 3.59 -12.23 -9.63
CA ALA A 84 4.83 -12.89 -9.25
C ALA A 84 5.45 -13.62 -10.47
N ASP A 85 6.77 -13.68 -10.49
CA ASP A 85 7.48 -14.50 -11.47
C ASP A 85 7.41 -16.01 -11.15
N GLU A 86 8.09 -16.83 -11.94
CA GLU A 86 8.12 -18.30 -11.77
C GLU A 86 8.71 -18.76 -10.41
N ASN A 87 9.47 -17.91 -9.73
CA ASN A 87 10.04 -18.16 -8.40
C ASN A 87 9.19 -17.56 -7.27
N GLY A 88 8.12 -16.85 -7.62
CA GLY A 88 7.24 -16.16 -6.69
C GLY A 88 7.72 -14.75 -6.31
N ASP A 89 8.70 -14.18 -7.01
CA ASP A 89 9.25 -12.87 -6.71
C ASP A 89 8.49 -11.74 -7.40
N LEU A 90 8.30 -10.62 -6.68
CA LEU A 90 7.63 -9.41 -7.18
C LEU A 90 8.63 -8.26 -7.45
N GLY A 91 9.92 -8.51 -7.30
CA GLY A 91 10.93 -7.47 -7.24
C GLY A 91 10.88 -6.67 -5.93
N ARG A 92 11.44 -5.46 -5.89
CA ARG A 92 11.59 -4.67 -4.65
C ARG A 92 10.35 -3.83 -4.31
N VAL A 93 9.17 -4.45 -4.31
CA VAL A 93 7.91 -3.80 -3.95
C VAL A 93 7.83 -3.46 -2.46
N TYR A 94 6.87 -2.60 -2.09
CA TYR A 94 6.45 -2.19 -0.74
C TYR A 94 7.34 -2.62 0.44
N GLY A 95 7.31 -3.90 0.87
CA GLY A 95 8.08 -4.38 2.02
C GLY A 95 9.56 -4.05 1.93
N ALA A 96 10.18 -4.28 0.77
CA ALA A 96 11.58 -3.90 0.54
C ALA A 96 11.80 -2.39 0.69
N GLN A 97 10.87 -1.54 0.23
CA GLN A 97 11.00 -0.09 0.38
C GLN A 97 10.75 0.34 1.84
N TRP A 98 9.80 -0.28 2.54
CA TRP A 98 9.44 0.07 3.91
C TRP A 98 10.53 -0.31 4.91
N CYS A 99 11.16 -1.46 4.72
CA CYS A 99 12.10 -2.04 5.69
C CYS A 99 13.57 -2.01 5.24
N ASP A 100 13.84 -1.81 3.95
CA ASP A 100 15.19 -1.91 3.37
C ASP A 100 15.38 -0.92 2.20
N TRP A 101 14.96 0.35 2.35
CA TRP A 101 15.13 1.34 1.28
C TRP A 101 16.62 1.53 0.97
N ARG A 102 17.07 1.19 -0.25
CA ARG A 102 18.47 1.30 -0.65
C ARG A 102 18.89 2.75 -0.86
N THR A 103 20.04 3.13 -0.30
CA THR A 103 20.61 4.46 -0.43
C THR A 103 21.72 4.49 -1.50
N PRO A 104 22.01 5.66 -2.11
CA PRO A 104 23.00 5.77 -3.18
C PRO A 104 24.43 5.38 -2.78
N ASP A 105 24.76 5.42 -1.48
CA ASP A 105 26.04 5.01 -0.90
C ASP A 105 26.12 3.50 -0.60
N GLY A 106 25.11 2.73 -1.00
CA GLY A 106 25.06 1.27 -0.81
C GLY A 106 24.53 0.83 0.55
N GLY A 107 24.05 1.76 1.38
CA GLY A 107 23.35 1.46 2.63
C GLY A 107 21.87 1.11 2.44
N SER A 108 21.17 0.88 3.55
CA SER A 108 19.73 0.75 3.56
C SER A 108 19.06 1.43 4.76
N VAL A 109 17.78 1.74 4.59
CA VAL A 109 16.96 2.43 5.57
C VAL A 109 15.70 1.63 5.86
N ASN A 110 15.52 1.23 7.12
CA ASN A 110 14.23 0.78 7.64
C ASN A 110 13.38 2.00 8.02
N GLN A 111 12.43 2.37 7.15
CA GLN A 111 11.54 3.51 7.36
C GLN A 111 10.51 3.24 8.46
N VAL A 112 10.12 1.98 8.67
CA VAL A 112 9.19 1.60 9.75
C VAL A 112 9.83 1.80 11.12
N ASP A 113 11.07 1.36 11.30
CA ASP A 113 11.80 1.56 12.57
C ASP A 113 12.03 3.05 12.85
N ARG A 114 12.42 3.81 11.82
CA ARG A 114 12.56 5.28 11.92
C ARG A 114 11.26 5.97 12.29
N LEU A 115 10.13 5.53 11.72
CA LEU A 115 8.81 6.05 12.07
C LEU A 115 8.49 5.78 13.55
N ILE A 116 8.67 4.54 14.00
CA ILE A 116 8.37 4.15 15.39
C ILE A 116 9.23 4.94 16.37
N ASP A 117 10.53 5.08 16.10
CA ASP A 117 11.45 5.90 16.90
C ASP A 117 10.99 7.36 16.93
N GLY A 118 10.69 7.93 15.76
CA GLY A 118 10.21 9.29 15.62
C GLY A 118 8.92 9.56 16.41
N LEU A 119 7.93 8.66 16.35
CA LEU A 119 6.68 8.82 17.10
C LEU A 119 6.89 8.78 18.61
N LYS A 120 7.87 8.00 19.09
CA LYS A 120 8.18 7.90 20.53
C LYS A 120 8.99 9.09 21.03
N ASN A 121 9.97 9.53 20.24
CA ASN A 121 11.02 10.44 20.71
C ASN A 121 10.89 11.87 20.16
N ASN A 122 10.09 12.08 19.10
CA ASN A 122 9.86 13.39 18.50
C ASN A 122 8.45 13.46 17.85
N PRO A 123 7.38 13.36 18.64
CA PRO A 123 6.00 13.24 18.12
C PRO A 123 5.56 14.45 17.29
N ASP A 124 6.05 15.66 17.60
CA ASP A 124 5.71 16.90 16.89
C ASP A 124 6.40 17.04 15.50
N SER A 125 7.25 16.07 15.15
CA SER A 125 7.88 16.06 13.84
C SER A 125 6.84 15.97 12.73
N ARG A 126 6.87 16.96 11.84
CA ARG A 126 6.07 17.00 10.61
C ARG A 126 6.63 16.13 9.48
N ARG A 127 7.52 15.18 9.81
CA ARG A 127 8.32 14.39 8.84
C ARG A 127 8.21 12.88 9.05
N HIS A 128 7.23 12.42 9.84
CA HIS A 128 6.94 11.00 10.02
C HIS A 128 6.34 10.40 8.76
N ILE A 129 7.18 10.00 7.81
CA ILE A 129 6.79 9.60 6.46
C ILE A 129 7.39 8.22 6.15
N ILE A 130 6.60 7.39 5.48
CA ILE A 130 7.07 6.20 4.76
C ILE A 130 6.74 6.38 3.28
N SER A 131 7.72 6.19 2.42
CA SER A 131 7.55 6.18 0.97
C SER A 131 7.82 4.78 0.41
N ALA A 132 6.95 4.31 -0.48
CA ALA A 132 7.22 3.16 -1.35
C ALA A 132 7.75 3.60 -2.74
N TRP A 133 7.71 4.90 -3.05
CA TRP A 133 8.03 5.41 -4.39
C TRP A 133 9.53 5.68 -4.56
N ASN A 134 10.30 4.60 -4.80
CA ASN A 134 11.72 4.70 -5.13
C ASN A 134 11.91 4.76 -6.65
N ALA A 135 12.13 5.97 -7.18
CA ALA A 135 12.27 6.21 -8.61
C ALA A 135 13.39 5.40 -9.28
N GLY A 136 14.45 5.03 -8.55
CA GLY A 136 15.55 4.22 -9.08
C GLY A 136 15.27 2.72 -9.15
N GLU A 137 14.17 2.25 -8.53
CA GLU A 137 13.82 0.83 -8.48
C GLU A 137 12.46 0.50 -9.12
N LEU A 138 11.74 1.48 -9.68
CA LEU A 138 10.39 1.27 -10.23
C LEU A 138 10.34 0.19 -11.32
N ASP A 139 11.31 0.20 -12.25
CA ASP A 139 11.37 -0.78 -13.35
C ASP A 139 11.74 -2.20 -12.87
N GLN A 140 12.17 -2.34 -11.61
CA GLN A 140 12.48 -3.63 -10.99
C GLN A 140 11.29 -4.21 -10.24
N MET A 141 10.15 -3.51 -10.18
CA MET A 141 8.95 -3.95 -9.48
C MET A 141 7.94 -4.55 -10.46
N ALA A 142 7.31 -5.66 -10.10
CA ALA A 142 6.24 -6.27 -10.91
C ALA A 142 5.07 -5.30 -11.15
N LEU A 143 4.81 -4.41 -10.18
CA LEU A 143 3.89 -3.28 -10.29
C LEU A 143 4.43 -2.08 -9.53
N THR A 144 4.25 -0.89 -10.09
CA THR A 144 4.55 0.36 -9.39
C THR A 144 3.64 0.54 -8.17
N PRO A 145 4.13 1.14 -7.06
CA PRO A 145 3.35 1.28 -5.83
C PRO A 145 2.07 2.10 -6.00
N CYS A 146 0.91 1.51 -5.68
CA CYS A 146 -0.38 2.19 -5.68
C CYS A 146 -0.56 3.08 -4.44
N HIS A 147 -0.29 2.53 -3.25
CA HIS A 147 -0.22 3.28 -2.00
C HIS A 147 1.22 3.76 -1.78
N ALA A 148 1.56 4.83 -2.50
CA ALA A 148 2.93 5.30 -2.70
C ALA A 148 3.57 5.98 -1.47
N LEU A 149 2.78 6.66 -0.64
CA LEU A 149 3.29 7.45 0.48
C LEU A 149 2.25 7.52 1.60
N VAL A 150 2.72 7.45 2.85
CA VAL A 150 1.92 7.70 4.05
C VAL A 150 2.67 8.63 4.99
N GLN A 151 1.92 9.51 5.66
CA GLN A 151 2.43 10.40 6.69
C GLN A 151 1.63 10.23 7.98
N PHE A 152 2.33 10.21 9.11
CA PHE A 152 1.75 10.13 10.45
C PHE A 152 1.84 11.47 11.17
N ASN A 153 0.91 11.70 12.08
CA ASN A 153 0.85 12.86 12.95
C ASN A 153 0.31 12.44 14.32
N VAL A 154 0.81 13.06 15.39
CA VAL A 154 0.33 12.89 16.77
C VAL A 154 -0.47 14.12 17.19
#